data_AF-A0AAD4ZE04-F1
#
_entry.id   AF-A0AAD4ZE04-F1
#
_cell.length_a   1.000
_cell.length_b   1.000
_cell.length_c   1.000
_cell.angle_alpha   90.00
_cell.angle_beta   90.00
_cell.angle_gamma   90.00
#
_symmetry.space_group_name_H-M   'P 1'
#
loop_
_entity.id
_entity.type
_entity.pdbx_description
1 polymer ?
#
loop_
_entity_poly.entity_id
_entity_poly.type
_entity_poly.pdbx_seq_one_letter_code
_entity_poly.pdbx_strand_id
1 'polypeptide(L)'
;MKSSKKMKFASSSAETEPTSQTTISDDSKTSRGMSTMPRVVKRKLQKLRPIVEVPLVDKKWSQIPKDIKEQIWEAVDMAFVKWKDFKSTLTRHYILPYTNDKEKLSQPPETYKFIEKAQWDAFVASRLSKDFESVHSQHAQIREKLEYNHRLSRKGYAGLEDQLEETIPGVEIDRSTLWKRARQNKHGNIPDPKVAEKAKLIDELQKQVSEGKVSVHGSNDVLTMALGPEHPGRLRGVGAGISPRQYFNLPKPQRVSFDDRLKESLRVLLQEETKKMEAKAREETLRMEARTKQLEDEEKEEEKEKEDEEKHDDKVIEVGDYSNMEAPSSLKTLCRMEEIGATVLAVYMRYLHDVLKQANMCSMVGFIDPATVSANSGTIADRSRLVAARLQKTDGEQIFMMPYNPGLVSLGFCFYDFQ
;
A
#
# COMPACT_ATOMS: atom_id res chain seq x y z
N MET A 1 -71.93 58.72 -0.81
CA MET A 1 -73.14 57.87 -0.68
C MET A 1 -73.13 56.86 -1.82
N LYS A 2 -73.33 55.57 -1.49
CA LYS A 2 -73.92 54.42 -2.23
C LYS A 2 -73.95 54.47 -3.78
N SER A 3 -73.85 53.40 -4.57
CA SER A 3 -73.50 51.97 -4.46
C SER A 3 -73.87 51.35 -5.82
N SER A 4 -73.03 50.44 -6.34
CA SER A 4 -73.36 49.22 -7.12
C SER A 4 -74.27 49.27 -8.37
N LYS A 5 -73.82 48.67 -9.50
CA LYS A 5 -74.23 47.31 -9.98
C LYS A 5 -73.52 46.86 -11.28
N LYS A 6 -73.41 45.53 -11.42
CA LYS A 6 -72.77 44.68 -12.47
C LYS A 6 -73.68 44.38 -13.69
N MET A 7 -73.06 44.04 -14.85
CA MET A 7 -73.20 42.82 -15.72
C MET A 7 -72.56 43.06 -17.12
N LYS A 8 -71.53 42.34 -17.61
CA LYS A 8 -71.44 41.06 -18.40
C LYS A 8 -72.25 41.06 -19.74
N PHE A 9 -71.74 40.74 -20.96
CA PHE A 9 -70.99 39.57 -21.53
C PHE A 9 -70.28 39.97 -22.89
N ALA A 10 -69.05 39.49 -23.23
CA ALA A 10 -68.60 38.41 -24.19
C ALA A 10 -68.65 38.75 -25.71
N SER A 11 -67.72 38.39 -26.64
CA SER A 11 -66.86 37.19 -26.85
C SER A 11 -65.66 37.43 -27.84
N SER A 12 -64.58 36.62 -27.71
CA SER A 12 -63.77 35.84 -28.72
C SER A 12 -63.18 36.51 -30.00
N SER A 13 -62.00 36.20 -30.58
CA SER A 13 -60.89 35.21 -30.43
C SER A 13 -59.68 35.65 -31.29
N ALA A 14 -58.48 35.15 -30.97
CA ALA A 14 -57.47 34.50 -31.86
C ALA A 14 -56.00 34.85 -31.52
N GLU A 15 -55.18 33.80 -31.40
CA GLU A 15 -53.79 33.74 -30.91
C GLU A 15 -52.74 33.99 -32.02
N THR A 16 -51.51 34.38 -31.61
CA THR A 16 -50.22 33.82 -32.08
C THR A 16 -49.06 34.33 -31.20
N GLU A 17 -48.13 33.44 -30.86
CA GLU A 17 -46.98 33.64 -29.95
C GLU A 17 -45.89 34.58 -30.50
N PRO A 18 -45.06 35.22 -29.63
CA PRO A 18 -43.81 35.86 -30.05
C PRO A 18 -42.55 35.11 -29.58
N THR A 19 -41.65 34.88 -30.54
CA THR A 19 -40.25 34.54 -30.32
C THR A 19 -39.50 35.74 -29.74
N SER A 20 -38.78 35.59 -28.62
CA SER A 20 -37.88 36.63 -28.10
C SER A 20 -36.44 36.12 -28.05
N GLN A 21 -35.59 36.78 -28.83
CA GLN A 21 -34.14 36.85 -28.63
C GLN A 21 -33.85 37.51 -27.29
N THR A 22 -32.84 37.03 -26.55
CA THR A 22 -32.14 37.88 -25.58
C THR A 22 -30.65 37.51 -25.53
N THR A 23 -29.86 38.55 -25.75
CA THR A 23 -28.42 38.71 -25.65
C THR A 23 -27.89 38.33 -24.26
N ILE A 24 -26.82 37.54 -24.19
CA ILE A 24 -26.12 37.25 -22.92
C ILE A 24 -24.94 38.20 -22.81
N SER A 25 -25.04 39.14 -21.88
CA SER A 25 -23.91 39.90 -21.34
C SER A 25 -23.08 39.03 -20.41
N ASP A 26 -21.76 39.13 -20.54
CA ASP A 26 -20.79 38.71 -19.53
C ASP A 26 -20.99 39.58 -18.27
N ASP A 27 -21.31 38.97 -17.13
CA ASP A 27 -20.55 39.25 -15.93
C ASP A 27 -20.65 38.16 -14.84
N SER A 28 -19.62 38.19 -14.02
CA SER A 28 -19.02 37.18 -13.16
C SER A 28 -19.74 36.82 -11.84
N LYS A 29 -19.40 35.62 -11.31
CA LYS A 29 -19.51 35.11 -9.92
C LYS A 29 -20.88 34.66 -9.37
N THR A 30 -21.15 33.35 -9.45
CA THR A 30 -22.02 32.64 -8.48
C THR A 30 -21.48 31.26 -8.08
N SER A 31 -20.35 31.22 -7.36
CA SER A 31 -19.82 29.98 -6.75
C SER A 31 -20.38 29.67 -5.35
N ARG A 32 -21.35 30.42 -4.84
CA ARG A 32 -21.87 30.24 -3.46
C ARG A 32 -23.20 29.47 -3.33
N GLY A 33 -23.90 29.20 -4.44
CA GLY A 33 -25.18 28.45 -4.40
C GLY A 33 -25.06 26.92 -4.48
N MET A 34 -23.87 26.40 -4.79
CA MET A 34 -23.70 24.95 -5.01
C MET A 34 -23.59 24.14 -3.71
N SER A 35 -23.28 24.73 -2.55
CA SER A 35 -22.99 23.95 -1.34
C SER A 35 -24.22 23.39 -0.64
N THR A 36 -25.42 23.94 -0.88
CA THR A 36 -26.63 23.63 -0.10
C THR A 36 -27.65 22.76 -0.84
N MET A 37 -27.41 22.38 -2.10
CA MET A 37 -28.34 21.50 -2.81
C MET A 37 -28.10 20.01 -2.49
N PRO A 38 -29.17 19.22 -2.28
CA PRO A 38 -29.09 17.77 -2.18
C PRO A 38 -28.38 17.17 -3.40
N ARG A 39 -27.48 16.19 -3.17
CA ARG A 39 -26.65 15.57 -4.22
C ARG A 39 -27.44 15.08 -5.43
N VAL A 40 -28.69 14.69 -5.22
CA VAL A 40 -29.62 14.19 -6.25
C VAL A 40 -30.01 15.26 -7.27
N VAL A 41 -30.23 16.51 -6.84
CA VAL A 41 -30.64 17.62 -7.72
C VAL A 41 -29.51 18.00 -8.67
N LYS A 42 -28.27 18.02 -8.17
CA LYS A 42 -27.06 18.25 -8.99
C LYS A 42 -26.89 17.19 -10.08
N ARG A 43 -27.19 15.91 -9.78
CA ARG A 43 -27.10 14.80 -10.74
C ARG A 43 -28.25 14.80 -11.76
N LYS A 44 -29.42 15.32 -11.41
CA LYS A 44 -30.60 15.34 -12.29
C LYS A 44 -30.46 16.38 -13.42
N LEU A 45 -29.83 17.52 -13.14
CA LEU A 45 -29.47 18.54 -14.14
C LEU A 45 -28.39 18.05 -15.14
N GLN A 46 -27.56 17.07 -14.78
CA GLN A 46 -26.57 16.47 -15.69
C GLN A 46 -27.17 15.43 -16.66
N LYS A 47 -28.38 14.92 -16.41
CA LYS A 47 -28.96 13.75 -17.12
C LYS A 47 -29.77 14.07 -18.38
N LEU A 48 -29.93 15.34 -18.76
CA LEU A 48 -30.63 15.73 -19.98
C LEU A 48 -29.67 16.48 -20.92
N ARG A 49 -28.93 15.74 -21.75
CA ARG A 49 -28.32 16.29 -22.97
C ARG A 49 -28.54 15.33 -24.14
N PRO A 50 -29.11 15.78 -25.27
CA PRO A 50 -29.27 14.95 -26.45
C PRO A 50 -27.92 14.64 -27.08
N ILE A 51 -27.79 13.44 -27.65
CA ILE A 51 -26.64 13.01 -28.46
C ILE A 51 -26.73 13.77 -29.78
N VAL A 52 -25.79 14.69 -30.02
CA VAL A 52 -25.60 15.33 -31.31
C VAL A 52 -24.57 14.50 -32.08
N GLU A 53 -24.89 14.08 -33.30
CA GLU A 53 -23.90 13.48 -34.19
C GLU A 53 -22.77 14.49 -34.44
N VAL A 54 -21.56 14.16 -33.98
CA VAL A 54 -20.38 15.02 -34.16
C VAL A 54 -19.71 14.63 -35.48
N PRO A 55 -19.70 15.50 -36.51
CA PRO A 55 -18.91 15.24 -37.70
C PRO A 55 -17.44 15.28 -37.33
N LEU A 56 -16.72 14.18 -37.57
CA LEU A 56 -15.26 14.12 -37.45
C LEU A 56 -14.63 14.91 -38.61
N VAL A 57 -14.68 16.23 -38.53
CA VAL A 57 -13.85 17.12 -39.36
C VAL A 57 -12.51 17.26 -38.66
N ASP A 58 -11.40 17.30 -39.43
CA ASP A 58 -9.99 17.37 -38.99
C ASP A 58 -9.67 18.60 -38.10
N LYS A 59 -10.27 18.67 -36.91
CA LYS A 59 -10.01 19.68 -35.88
C LYS A 59 -8.95 19.13 -34.93
N LYS A 60 -7.95 19.95 -34.61
CA LYS A 60 -6.92 19.59 -33.61
C LYS A 60 -7.60 19.38 -32.25
N TRP A 61 -7.17 18.36 -31.49
CA TRP A 61 -7.77 17.99 -30.20
C TRP A 61 -7.87 19.17 -29.22
N SER A 62 -6.91 20.10 -29.22
CA SER A 62 -6.94 21.31 -28.38
C SER A 62 -8.14 22.23 -28.66
N GLN A 63 -8.68 22.21 -29.87
CA GLN A 63 -9.79 23.06 -30.34
C GLN A 63 -11.17 22.45 -30.07
N ILE A 64 -11.23 21.20 -29.61
CA ILE A 64 -12.49 20.53 -29.30
C ILE A 64 -12.95 20.97 -27.89
N PRO A 65 -14.18 21.51 -27.73
CA PRO A 65 -14.76 21.84 -26.44
C PRO A 65 -14.74 20.68 -25.45
N LYS A 66 -14.56 20.97 -24.15
CA LYS A 66 -14.41 19.95 -23.10
C LYS A 66 -15.59 18.98 -23.04
N ASP A 67 -16.81 19.49 -23.18
CA ASP A 67 -18.03 18.69 -23.16
C ASP A 67 -18.09 17.67 -24.31
N ILE A 68 -17.55 18.02 -25.49
CA ILE A 68 -17.47 17.13 -26.65
C ILE A 68 -16.37 16.09 -26.44
N LYS A 69 -15.24 16.48 -25.83
CA LYS A 69 -14.18 15.53 -25.45
C LYS A 69 -14.71 14.49 -24.46
N GLU A 70 -15.47 14.90 -23.46
CA GLU A 70 -16.10 13.99 -22.49
C GLU A 70 -17.05 13.02 -23.20
N GLN A 71 -17.88 13.49 -24.14
CA GLN A 71 -18.75 12.60 -24.94
C GLN A 71 -17.96 11.63 -25.83
N ILE A 72 -16.86 12.08 -26.45
CA ILE A 72 -15.97 11.23 -27.24
C ILE A 72 -15.34 10.16 -26.33
N TRP A 73 -14.85 10.56 -25.16
CA TRP A 73 -14.28 9.62 -24.19
C TRP A 73 -15.32 8.60 -23.70
N GLU A 74 -16.54 9.03 -23.39
CA GLU A 74 -17.63 8.11 -23.04
C GLU A 74 -17.94 7.13 -24.18
N ALA A 75 -17.98 7.60 -25.44
CA ALA A 75 -18.19 6.76 -26.61
C ALA A 75 -17.04 5.76 -26.81
N VAL A 76 -15.79 6.21 -26.67
CA VAL A 76 -14.59 5.37 -26.75
C VAL A 76 -14.58 4.33 -25.63
N ASP A 77 -14.92 4.72 -24.40
CA ASP A 77 -15.01 3.80 -23.25
C ASP A 77 -16.09 2.75 -23.47
N MET A 78 -17.27 3.16 -23.96
CA MET A 78 -18.34 2.21 -24.31
C MET A 78 -17.92 1.26 -25.43
N ALA A 79 -17.27 1.76 -26.48
CA ALA A 79 -16.76 0.95 -27.58
C ALA A 79 -15.67 -0.02 -27.10
N PHE A 80 -14.78 0.45 -26.22
CA PHE A 80 -13.71 -0.36 -25.62
C PHE A 80 -14.27 -1.50 -24.77
N VAL A 81 -15.28 -1.23 -23.93
CA VAL A 81 -15.96 -2.28 -23.14
C VAL A 81 -16.60 -3.31 -24.07
N LYS A 82 -17.35 -2.87 -25.08
CA LYS A 82 -17.96 -3.78 -26.07
C LYS A 82 -16.91 -4.61 -26.82
N TRP A 83 -15.79 -4.00 -27.20
CA TRP A 83 -14.70 -4.67 -27.89
C TRP A 83 -14.01 -5.71 -27.01
N LYS A 84 -13.81 -5.40 -25.72
CA LYS A 84 -13.28 -6.34 -24.74
C LYS A 84 -14.21 -7.54 -24.56
N ASP A 85 -15.52 -7.30 -24.44
CA ASP A 85 -16.53 -8.36 -24.29
C ASP A 85 -16.63 -9.23 -25.54
N PHE A 86 -16.53 -8.61 -26.72
CA PHE A 86 -16.45 -9.30 -28.00
C PHE A 86 -15.22 -10.22 -28.09
N LYS A 87 -14.02 -9.70 -27.79
CA LYS A 87 -12.78 -10.51 -27.74
C LYS A 87 -12.88 -11.65 -26.72
N SER A 88 -13.50 -11.41 -25.56
CA SER A 88 -13.74 -12.44 -24.55
C SER A 88 -14.68 -13.54 -25.06
N THR A 89 -15.74 -13.16 -25.77
CA THR A 89 -16.69 -14.08 -26.40
C THR A 89 -16.02 -14.95 -27.45
N LEU A 90 -15.21 -14.35 -28.34
CA LEU A 90 -14.42 -15.09 -29.33
C LEU A 90 -13.48 -16.10 -28.66
N THR A 91 -12.76 -15.64 -27.63
CA THR A 91 -11.81 -16.50 -26.90
C THR A 91 -12.53 -17.68 -26.24
N ARG A 92 -13.63 -17.42 -25.54
CA ARG A 92 -14.34 -18.44 -24.73
C ARG A 92 -15.08 -19.49 -25.57
N HIS A 93 -15.69 -19.09 -26.68
CA HIS A 93 -16.57 -19.98 -27.45
C HIS A 93 -15.91 -20.56 -28.70
N TYR A 94 -14.92 -19.86 -29.27
CA TYR A 94 -14.36 -20.23 -30.57
C TYR A 94 -12.87 -20.56 -30.51
N ILE A 95 -12.16 -20.27 -29.41
CA ILE A 95 -10.73 -20.59 -29.26
C ILE A 95 -10.52 -21.64 -28.18
N LEU A 96 -10.85 -21.34 -26.92
CA LEU A 96 -10.57 -22.23 -25.78
C LEU A 96 -11.15 -23.66 -25.93
N PRO A 97 -12.36 -23.87 -26.49
CA PRO A 97 -12.89 -25.23 -26.68
C PRO A 97 -12.14 -26.06 -27.73
N TYR A 98 -11.38 -25.40 -28.62
CA TYR A 98 -10.72 -26.02 -29.78
C TYR A 98 -9.21 -25.83 -29.75
N THR A 99 -8.61 -25.59 -28.58
CA THR A 99 -7.16 -25.40 -28.40
C THR A 99 -6.32 -26.54 -28.98
N ASN A 100 -6.85 -27.76 -28.98
CA ASN A 100 -6.20 -28.95 -29.53
C ASN A 100 -6.53 -29.21 -31.02
N ASP A 101 -7.61 -28.62 -31.55
CA ASP A 101 -8.12 -28.85 -32.90
C ASP A 101 -7.75 -27.68 -33.83
N LYS A 102 -6.50 -27.65 -34.30
CA LYS A 102 -5.98 -26.55 -35.15
C LYS A 102 -6.79 -26.32 -36.43
N GLU A 103 -7.42 -27.36 -36.99
CA GLU A 103 -8.24 -27.25 -38.19
C GLU A 103 -9.48 -26.37 -37.97
N LYS A 104 -10.11 -26.48 -36.80
CA LYS A 104 -11.29 -25.68 -36.44
C LYS A 104 -10.95 -24.22 -36.15
N LEU A 105 -9.67 -23.92 -35.90
CA LEU A 105 -9.17 -22.57 -35.68
C LEU A 105 -8.64 -21.90 -36.95
N SER A 106 -8.56 -22.63 -38.08
CA SER A 106 -7.97 -22.15 -39.33
C SER A 106 -8.78 -21.03 -40.01
N GLN A 107 -10.07 -20.93 -39.70
CA GLN A 107 -10.98 -19.93 -40.25
C GLN A 107 -11.72 -19.18 -39.14
N PRO A 108 -12.01 -17.88 -39.33
CA PRO A 108 -12.84 -17.14 -38.41
C PRO A 108 -14.26 -17.71 -38.37
N PRO A 109 -14.98 -17.54 -37.25
CA PRO A 109 -16.36 -18.01 -37.15
C PRO A 109 -17.26 -17.37 -38.22
N GLU A 110 -18.09 -18.18 -38.88
CA GLU A 110 -19.01 -17.72 -39.94
C GLU A 110 -19.97 -16.61 -39.48
N THR A 111 -20.28 -16.58 -38.17
CA THR A 111 -21.09 -15.53 -37.54
C THR A 111 -20.45 -14.15 -37.67
N TYR A 112 -19.13 -14.06 -37.79
CA TYR A 112 -18.37 -12.80 -37.81
C TYR A 112 -17.59 -12.64 -39.11
N LYS A 113 -18.32 -12.54 -40.24
CA LYS A 113 -17.76 -12.40 -41.60
C LYS A 113 -16.87 -11.16 -41.82
N PHE A 114 -16.97 -10.17 -40.93
CA PHE A 114 -16.14 -8.96 -40.97
C PHE A 114 -14.72 -9.17 -40.43
N ILE A 115 -14.43 -10.31 -39.80
CA ILE A 115 -13.07 -10.62 -39.32
C ILE A 115 -12.27 -11.16 -40.48
N GLU A 116 -11.23 -10.43 -40.87
CA GLU A 116 -10.30 -10.90 -41.89
C GLU A 116 -9.47 -12.08 -41.37
N LYS A 117 -9.16 -13.04 -42.24
CA LYS A 117 -8.39 -14.24 -41.87
C LYS A 117 -7.06 -13.90 -41.20
N ALA A 118 -6.32 -12.92 -41.72
CA ALA A 118 -5.05 -12.49 -41.12
C ALA A 118 -5.21 -11.95 -39.69
N GLN A 119 -6.30 -11.21 -39.42
CA GLN A 119 -6.62 -10.68 -38.09
C GLN A 119 -7.03 -11.81 -37.14
N TRP A 120 -7.78 -12.80 -37.65
CA TRP A 120 -8.15 -13.99 -36.89
C TRP A 120 -6.93 -14.84 -36.52
N ASP A 121 -6.06 -15.14 -37.48
CA ASP A 121 -4.85 -15.94 -37.27
C ASP A 121 -3.94 -15.29 -36.22
N ALA A 122 -3.71 -13.96 -36.33
CA ALA A 122 -2.96 -13.20 -35.35
C ALA A 122 -3.62 -13.22 -33.96
N PHE A 123 -4.95 -13.13 -33.90
CA PHE A 123 -5.71 -13.19 -32.66
C PHE A 123 -5.62 -14.58 -32.00
N VAL A 124 -5.78 -15.67 -32.76
CA VAL A 124 -5.63 -17.05 -32.27
C VAL A 124 -4.21 -17.26 -31.73
N ALA A 125 -3.18 -16.86 -32.48
CA ALA A 125 -1.79 -16.94 -32.03
C ALA A 125 -1.58 -16.19 -30.71
N SER A 126 -2.17 -15.01 -30.55
CA SER A 126 -2.09 -14.24 -29.29
C SER A 126 -2.75 -14.95 -28.11
N ARG A 127 -3.88 -15.64 -28.33
CA ARG A 127 -4.64 -16.37 -27.29
C ARG A 127 -4.06 -17.73 -26.96
N LEU A 128 -3.25 -18.31 -27.84
CA LEU A 128 -2.51 -19.56 -27.62
C LEU A 128 -1.07 -19.31 -27.13
N SER A 129 -0.68 -18.05 -26.93
CA SER A 129 0.64 -17.71 -26.38
C SER A 129 0.77 -18.14 -24.91
N LYS A 130 1.99 -18.53 -24.51
CA LYS A 130 2.29 -18.91 -23.12
C LYS A 130 2.03 -17.75 -22.14
N ASP A 131 2.31 -16.52 -22.56
CA ASP A 131 2.08 -15.32 -21.74
C ASP A 131 0.59 -15.14 -21.44
N PHE A 132 -0.26 -15.29 -22.46
CA PHE A 132 -1.71 -15.21 -22.27
C PHE A 132 -2.21 -16.35 -21.39
N GLU A 133 -1.76 -17.58 -21.61
CA GLU A 133 -2.16 -18.75 -20.82
C GLU A 133 -1.80 -18.57 -19.34
N SER A 134 -0.59 -18.10 -19.04
CA SER A 134 -0.13 -17.80 -17.69
C SER A 134 -1.02 -16.75 -17.00
N VAL A 135 -1.24 -15.60 -17.65
CA VAL A 135 -2.09 -14.53 -17.11
C VAL A 135 -3.54 -14.98 -16.96
N HIS A 136 -4.07 -15.73 -17.93
CA HIS A 136 -5.42 -16.27 -17.88
C HIS A 136 -5.60 -17.25 -16.71
N SER A 137 -4.66 -18.17 -16.53
CA SER A 137 -4.66 -19.15 -15.43
C SER A 137 -4.58 -18.46 -14.06
N GLN A 138 -3.68 -17.48 -13.90
CA GLN A 138 -3.58 -16.69 -12.66
C GLN A 138 -4.91 -16.00 -12.34
N HIS A 139 -5.54 -15.33 -13.31
CA HIS A 139 -6.82 -14.67 -13.09
C HIS A 139 -7.97 -15.66 -12.83
N ALA A 140 -7.95 -16.84 -13.44
CA ALA A 140 -8.92 -17.90 -13.16
C ALA A 140 -8.81 -18.39 -11.71
N GLN A 141 -7.58 -18.64 -11.23
CA GLN A 141 -7.32 -19.03 -9.83
C GLN A 141 -7.73 -17.92 -8.84
N ILE A 142 -7.48 -16.65 -9.16
CA ILE A 142 -7.93 -15.52 -8.33
C ILE A 142 -9.47 -15.48 -8.28
N ARG A 143 -10.13 -15.73 -9.41
CA ARG A 143 -11.60 -15.74 -9.49
C ARG A 143 -12.20 -16.90 -8.69
N GLU A 144 -11.56 -18.07 -8.71
CA GLU A 144 -11.99 -19.26 -7.97
C GLU A 144 -11.97 -19.04 -6.45
N LYS A 145 -11.00 -18.27 -5.95
CA LYS A 145 -10.90 -17.89 -4.53
C LYS A 145 -12.03 -16.96 -4.05
N LEU A 146 -12.87 -16.42 -4.94
CA LEU A 146 -13.98 -15.54 -4.56
C LEU A 146 -15.16 -16.35 -4.02
N GLU A 147 -15.17 -16.54 -2.71
CA GLU A 147 -16.16 -17.37 -1.99
C GLU A 147 -17.59 -16.80 -1.98
N TYR A 148 -17.75 -15.48 -1.84
CA TYR A 148 -19.06 -14.85 -1.60
C TYR A 148 -19.47 -13.86 -2.69
N ASN A 149 -19.75 -14.37 -3.89
CA ASN A 149 -20.14 -13.56 -5.05
C ASN A 149 -21.44 -12.77 -4.83
N HIS A 150 -21.43 -11.47 -5.14
CA HIS A 150 -22.62 -10.62 -5.10
C HIS A 150 -23.38 -10.59 -6.44
N ARG A 151 -24.66 -10.20 -6.40
CA ARG A 151 -25.57 -10.15 -7.56
C ARG A 151 -25.96 -8.73 -8.00
N LEU A 152 -25.23 -7.72 -7.51
CA LEU A 152 -25.52 -6.31 -7.77
C LEU A 152 -25.20 -5.81 -9.19
N SER A 153 -24.53 -6.61 -10.03
CA SER A 153 -24.15 -6.21 -11.39
C SER A 153 -23.47 -4.82 -11.42
N ARG A 154 -23.74 -4.00 -12.44
CA ARG A 154 -23.20 -2.63 -12.62
C ARG A 154 -23.70 -1.61 -11.58
N LYS A 155 -24.78 -1.93 -10.87
CA LYS A 155 -25.39 -1.03 -9.87
C LYS A 155 -24.50 -0.88 -8.62
N GLY A 156 -23.81 -1.96 -8.24
CA GLY A 156 -22.94 -1.97 -7.06
C GLY A 156 -23.70 -1.69 -5.75
N TYR A 157 -22.95 -1.47 -4.68
CA TYR A 157 -23.49 -1.19 -3.34
C TYR A 157 -24.11 0.20 -3.23
N ALA A 158 -23.49 1.23 -3.84
CA ALA A 158 -24.04 2.59 -3.84
C ALA A 158 -25.46 2.64 -4.43
N GLY A 159 -25.68 2.01 -5.58
CA GLY A 159 -27.04 1.95 -6.12
C GLY A 159 -27.97 1.09 -5.26
N LEU A 160 -27.44 0.12 -4.50
CA LEU A 160 -28.26 -0.72 -3.60
C LEU A 160 -28.79 0.09 -2.44
N GLU A 161 -27.94 0.91 -1.83
CA GLU A 161 -28.32 1.90 -0.83
C GLU A 161 -29.38 2.83 -1.39
N ASP A 162 -29.17 3.42 -2.57
CA ASP A 162 -30.15 4.32 -3.21
C ASP A 162 -31.55 3.65 -3.34
N GLN A 163 -31.59 2.37 -3.76
CA GLN A 163 -32.87 1.65 -3.88
C GLN A 163 -33.52 1.34 -2.53
N LEU A 164 -32.73 1.12 -1.49
CA LEU A 164 -33.27 0.83 -0.16
C LEU A 164 -33.77 2.10 0.52
N GLU A 165 -33.06 3.22 0.33
CA GLU A 165 -33.46 4.54 0.83
C GLU A 165 -34.81 4.99 0.23
N GLU A 166 -35.08 4.69 -1.04
CA GLU A 166 -36.38 4.95 -1.67
C GLU A 166 -37.53 4.18 -1.01
N THR A 167 -37.28 2.93 -0.57
CA THR A 167 -38.30 2.11 0.11
C THR A 167 -38.43 2.36 1.61
N ILE A 168 -37.35 2.77 2.27
CA ILE A 168 -37.28 2.98 3.72
C ILE A 168 -36.47 4.27 3.97
N PRO A 169 -37.10 5.44 3.87
CA PRO A 169 -36.39 6.71 4.00
C PRO A 169 -35.91 6.94 5.43
N GLY A 170 -34.66 7.37 5.58
CA GLY A 170 -34.10 7.86 6.84
C GLY A 170 -33.57 6.80 7.82
N VAL A 171 -33.59 5.51 7.46
CA VAL A 171 -32.98 4.45 8.27
C VAL A 171 -31.54 4.22 7.83
N GLU A 172 -30.60 4.36 8.76
CA GLU A 172 -29.20 4.00 8.52
C GLU A 172 -29.11 2.48 8.32
N ILE A 173 -28.76 2.06 7.10
CA ILE A 173 -28.74 0.64 6.73
C ILE A 173 -27.41 0.05 7.13
N ASP A 174 -27.44 -0.88 8.08
CA ASP A 174 -26.25 -1.60 8.49
C ASP A 174 -25.60 -2.37 7.32
N ARG A 175 -24.26 -2.36 7.26
CA ARG A 175 -23.53 -2.97 6.15
C ARG A 175 -23.67 -4.49 6.07
N SER A 176 -24.00 -5.17 7.18
CA SER A 176 -24.32 -6.61 7.14
C SER A 176 -25.64 -6.88 6.42
N THR A 177 -26.62 -5.98 6.57
CA THR A 177 -27.87 -5.99 5.81
C THR A 177 -27.63 -5.76 4.33
N LEU A 178 -26.79 -4.78 3.97
CA LEU A 178 -26.38 -4.55 2.58
C LEU A 178 -25.67 -5.76 1.98
N TRP A 179 -24.76 -6.38 2.75
CA TRP A 179 -24.07 -7.59 2.31
C TRP A 179 -25.05 -8.72 2.02
N LYS A 180 -26.02 -8.97 2.91
CA LYS A 180 -27.06 -10.01 2.74
C LYS A 180 -27.94 -9.72 1.52
N ARG A 181 -28.49 -8.51 1.42
CA ARG A 181 -29.36 -8.06 0.32
C ARG A 181 -28.67 -8.19 -1.04
N ALA A 182 -27.37 -7.93 -1.08
CA ALA A 182 -26.55 -8.03 -2.29
C ALA A 182 -26.38 -9.46 -2.84
N ARG A 183 -26.68 -10.51 -2.06
CA ARG A 183 -26.65 -11.92 -2.50
C ARG A 183 -28.03 -12.55 -2.70
N GLN A 184 -29.09 -11.82 -2.41
CA GLN A 184 -30.45 -12.29 -2.65
C GLN A 184 -30.80 -12.27 -4.15
N ASN A 185 -31.63 -13.21 -4.58
CA ASN A 185 -32.29 -13.19 -5.88
C ASN A 185 -33.53 -12.28 -5.83
N LYS A 186 -34.24 -12.17 -6.95
CA LYS A 186 -35.48 -11.35 -7.04
C LYS A 186 -36.59 -11.80 -6.08
N HIS A 187 -36.56 -13.05 -5.63
CA HIS A 187 -37.51 -13.63 -4.67
C HIS A 187 -37.03 -13.53 -3.21
N GLY A 188 -35.87 -12.92 -2.95
CA GLY A 188 -35.29 -12.79 -1.61
C GLY A 188 -34.42 -13.97 -1.16
N ASN A 189 -34.30 -15.03 -1.96
CA ASN A 189 -33.53 -16.24 -1.60
C ASN A 189 -32.04 -16.07 -1.94
N ILE A 190 -31.17 -16.69 -1.15
CA ILE A 190 -29.73 -16.79 -1.41
C ILE A 190 -29.45 -18.18 -2.00
N PRO A 191 -29.13 -18.29 -3.31
CA PRO A 191 -29.03 -19.60 -3.96
C PRO A 191 -27.81 -20.43 -3.54
N ASP A 192 -26.73 -19.77 -3.12
CA ASP A 192 -25.49 -20.43 -2.72
C ASP A 192 -25.61 -20.89 -1.25
N PRO A 193 -25.52 -22.20 -0.95
CA PRO A 193 -25.66 -22.70 0.42
C PRO A 193 -24.63 -22.12 1.40
N LYS A 194 -23.38 -21.94 0.98
CA LYS A 194 -22.31 -21.40 1.84
C LYS A 194 -22.58 -19.95 2.20
N VAL A 195 -23.05 -19.16 1.23
CA VAL A 195 -23.48 -17.78 1.47
C VAL A 195 -24.72 -17.73 2.36
N ALA A 196 -25.65 -18.68 2.18
CA ALA A 196 -26.85 -18.77 3.00
C ALA A 196 -26.54 -19.08 4.47
N GLU A 197 -25.56 -19.95 4.75
CA GLU A 197 -25.07 -20.20 6.11
C GLU A 197 -24.50 -18.93 6.76
N LYS A 198 -23.66 -18.18 6.02
CA LYS A 198 -23.15 -16.89 6.51
C LYS A 198 -24.25 -15.86 6.72
N ALA A 199 -25.27 -15.83 5.88
CA ALA A 199 -26.43 -14.96 6.08
C ALA A 199 -27.22 -15.31 7.34
N LYS A 200 -27.40 -16.61 7.63
CA LYS A 200 -28.03 -17.06 8.88
C LYS A 200 -27.21 -16.67 10.11
N LEU A 201 -25.88 -16.78 10.03
CA LEU A 201 -24.99 -16.35 11.10
C LEU A 201 -25.08 -14.83 11.35
N ILE A 202 -25.17 -14.03 10.28
CA ILE A 202 -25.42 -12.59 10.38
C ILE A 202 -26.73 -12.32 11.10
N ASP A 203 -27.81 -13.02 10.75
CA ASP A 203 -29.13 -12.83 11.36
C ASP A 203 -29.14 -13.17 12.85
N GLU A 204 -28.46 -14.25 13.25
CA GLU A 204 -28.28 -14.62 14.65
C GLU A 204 -27.45 -13.59 15.42
N LEU A 205 -26.35 -13.09 14.85
CA LEU A 205 -25.53 -12.04 15.47
C LEU A 205 -26.30 -10.72 15.60
N GLN A 206 -27.07 -10.32 14.59
CA GLN A 206 -27.94 -9.15 14.67
C GLN A 206 -28.95 -9.28 15.82
N LYS A 207 -29.54 -10.46 15.98
CA LYS A 207 -30.45 -10.77 17.09
C LYS A 207 -29.74 -10.65 18.44
N GLN A 208 -28.56 -11.26 18.60
CA GLN A 208 -27.79 -11.17 19.86
C GLN A 208 -27.36 -9.74 20.21
N VAL A 209 -27.07 -8.90 19.20
CA VAL A 209 -26.80 -7.47 19.40
C VAL A 209 -28.07 -6.74 19.86
N SER A 210 -29.23 -7.02 19.24
CA SER A 210 -30.51 -6.41 19.66
C SER A 210 -30.94 -6.80 21.07
N GLU A 211 -30.54 -8.00 21.53
CA GLU A 211 -30.76 -8.50 22.89
C GLU A 211 -29.68 -8.02 23.89
N GLY A 212 -28.67 -7.27 23.43
CA GLY A 212 -27.57 -6.76 24.26
C GLY A 212 -26.56 -7.82 24.73
N LYS A 213 -26.60 -9.04 24.19
CA LYS A 213 -25.67 -10.14 24.52
C LYS A 213 -24.29 -9.95 23.89
N VAL A 214 -24.24 -9.28 22.74
CA VAL A 214 -23.02 -9.02 21.98
C VAL A 214 -22.88 -7.52 21.78
N SER A 215 -21.72 -6.99 22.15
CA SER A 215 -21.36 -5.59 21.91
C SER A 215 -20.62 -5.45 20.57
N VAL A 216 -21.02 -4.47 19.77
CA VAL A 216 -20.37 -4.11 18.52
C VAL A 216 -19.67 -2.77 18.66
N HIS A 217 -18.40 -2.69 18.26
CA HIS A 217 -17.65 -1.44 18.32
C HIS A 217 -16.61 -1.34 17.21
N GLY A 218 -16.59 -0.20 16.53
CA GLY A 218 -15.64 0.09 15.46
C GLY A 218 -15.61 -1.01 14.41
N SER A 219 -14.42 -1.56 14.17
CA SER A 219 -14.20 -2.65 13.20
C SER A 219 -14.69 -4.02 13.65
N ASN A 220 -15.12 -4.19 14.90
CA ASN A 220 -15.71 -5.43 15.40
C ASN A 220 -17.23 -5.35 15.36
N ASP A 221 -17.76 -5.28 14.16
CA ASP A 221 -19.19 -5.24 13.87
C ASP A 221 -19.71 -6.60 13.38
N VAL A 222 -21.03 -6.73 13.22
CA VAL A 222 -21.70 -7.98 12.87
C VAL A 222 -21.12 -8.63 11.61
N LEU A 223 -20.84 -7.84 10.57
CA LEU A 223 -20.33 -8.38 9.31
C LEU A 223 -18.91 -8.95 9.48
N THR A 224 -18.05 -8.29 10.25
CA THR A 224 -16.69 -8.77 10.54
C THR A 224 -16.72 -10.00 11.43
N MET A 225 -17.63 -10.07 12.41
CA MET A 225 -17.80 -11.25 13.25
C MET A 225 -18.24 -12.48 12.44
N ALA A 226 -19.13 -12.31 11.45
CA ALA A 226 -19.62 -13.41 10.62
C ALA A 226 -18.63 -13.91 9.57
N LEU A 227 -17.88 -12.99 8.95
CA LEU A 227 -17.01 -13.25 7.80
C LEU A 227 -15.51 -13.24 8.13
N GLY A 228 -15.13 -12.86 9.34
CA GLY A 228 -13.76 -12.67 9.76
C GLY A 228 -13.19 -11.28 9.41
N PRO A 229 -11.89 -11.06 9.62
CA PRO A 229 -11.23 -9.77 9.43
C PRO A 229 -11.40 -9.18 8.02
N GLU A 230 -11.39 -7.85 7.92
CA GLU A 230 -11.43 -7.11 6.66
C GLU A 230 -10.06 -7.07 5.97
N HIS A 231 -10.07 -7.02 4.64
CA HIS A 231 -8.83 -6.89 3.88
C HIS A 231 -8.26 -5.45 3.96
N PRO A 232 -6.94 -5.27 3.92
CA PRO A 232 -6.33 -3.95 3.85
C PRO A 232 -6.83 -3.16 2.62
N GLY A 233 -7.13 -1.87 2.83
CA GLY A 233 -7.45 -0.92 1.77
C GLY A 233 -8.87 -0.99 1.19
N ARG A 234 -9.65 -2.04 1.47
CA ARG A 234 -11.03 -2.16 0.96
C ARG A 234 -11.97 -2.79 1.98
N LEU A 235 -13.08 -2.11 2.24
CA LEU A 235 -14.12 -2.58 3.14
C LEU A 235 -15.22 -3.35 2.39
N ARG A 236 -15.65 -4.49 2.93
CA ARG A 236 -16.82 -5.22 2.41
C ARG A 236 -18.12 -4.48 2.72
N GLY A 237 -19.04 -4.49 1.74
CA GLY A 237 -20.41 -4.00 1.94
C GLY A 237 -20.67 -2.51 1.66
N VAL A 238 -19.63 -1.71 1.39
CA VAL A 238 -19.72 -0.23 1.39
C VAL A 238 -19.30 0.41 0.04
N GLY A 239 -19.14 -0.41 -1.00
CA GLY A 239 -18.75 0.07 -2.33
C GLY A 239 -17.23 0.15 -2.58
N ALA A 240 -16.86 0.74 -3.72
CA ALA A 240 -15.45 0.79 -4.16
C ALA A 240 -14.73 2.01 -3.56
N GLY A 241 -13.47 1.84 -3.15
CA GLY A 241 -12.61 2.92 -2.69
C GLY A 241 -12.74 3.30 -1.21
N ILE A 242 -13.66 2.68 -0.47
CA ILE A 242 -13.81 2.91 0.98
C ILE A 242 -12.91 1.94 1.74
N SER A 243 -11.93 2.49 2.46
CA SER A 243 -11.07 1.71 3.35
C SER A 243 -11.70 1.55 4.74
N PRO A 244 -11.37 0.47 5.49
CA PRO A 244 -11.84 0.31 6.87
C PRO A 244 -11.53 1.52 7.76
N ARG A 245 -10.39 2.17 7.55
CA ARG A 245 -10.00 3.36 8.34
C ARG A 245 -10.90 4.55 8.12
N GLN A 246 -11.26 4.83 6.87
CA GLN A 246 -12.15 5.94 6.53
C GLN A 246 -13.55 5.70 7.07
N TYR A 247 -14.01 4.45 7.03
CA TYR A 247 -15.36 4.10 7.47
C TYR A 247 -15.50 4.10 8.99
N PHE A 248 -14.58 3.44 9.71
CA PHE A 248 -14.64 3.32 11.17
C PHE A 248 -13.97 4.49 11.91
N ASN A 249 -13.54 5.53 11.20
CA ASN A 249 -12.80 6.68 11.75
C ASN A 249 -11.61 6.24 12.62
N LEU A 250 -10.89 5.19 12.22
CA LEU A 250 -9.78 4.66 13.00
C LEU A 250 -8.62 5.67 13.01
N PRO A 251 -7.94 5.85 14.16
CA PRO A 251 -6.78 6.73 14.24
C PRO A 251 -5.75 6.29 13.20
N LYS A 252 -5.12 7.27 12.54
CA LYS A 252 -4.01 6.98 11.65
C LYS A 252 -2.94 6.29 12.49
N PRO A 253 -2.53 5.05 12.18
CA PRO A 253 -1.39 4.47 12.86
C PRO A 253 -0.22 5.41 12.62
N GLN A 254 0.36 5.84 13.73
CA GLN A 254 1.59 6.59 13.70
C GLN A 254 2.58 5.73 12.92
N ARG A 255 3.18 6.30 11.86
CA ARG A 255 4.30 5.63 11.20
C ARG A 255 5.37 5.51 12.28
N VAL A 256 5.47 4.33 12.89
CA VAL A 256 6.64 3.98 13.69
C VAL A 256 7.80 4.04 12.72
N SER A 257 8.78 4.91 13.04
CA SER A 257 9.97 5.01 12.21
C SER A 257 10.59 3.61 12.12
N PHE A 258 11.26 3.34 11.00
CA PHE A 258 12.16 2.18 10.96
C PHE A 258 13.15 2.25 12.14
N ASP A 259 13.57 3.46 12.51
CA ASP A 259 14.42 3.73 13.67
C ASP A 259 13.75 3.34 14.99
N ASP A 260 12.44 3.57 15.16
CA ASP A 260 11.73 3.22 16.40
C ASP A 260 11.62 1.69 16.56
N ARG A 261 11.41 0.97 15.46
CA ARG A 261 11.40 -0.51 15.46
C ARG A 261 12.79 -1.07 15.72
N LEU A 262 13.83 -0.52 15.08
CA LEU A 262 15.21 -0.92 15.35
C LEU A 262 15.60 -0.64 16.80
N LYS A 263 15.20 0.52 17.34
CA LYS A 263 15.47 0.90 18.73
C LYS A 263 14.83 -0.06 19.72
N GLU A 264 13.60 -0.51 19.45
CA GLU A 264 12.93 -1.50 20.30
C GLU A 264 13.58 -2.88 20.20
N SER A 265 13.92 -3.34 18.99
CA SER A 265 14.67 -4.60 18.81
C SER A 265 16.06 -4.56 19.48
N LEU A 266 16.78 -3.44 19.37
CA LEU A 266 18.08 -3.25 20.05
C LEU A 266 17.94 -3.21 21.57
N ARG A 267 16.87 -2.62 22.10
CA ARG A 267 16.58 -2.63 23.55
C ARG A 267 16.41 -4.05 24.07
N VAL A 268 15.67 -4.90 23.35
CA VAL A 268 15.48 -6.31 23.74
C VAL A 268 16.81 -7.05 23.73
N LEU A 269 17.62 -6.88 22.68
CA LEU A 269 18.96 -7.51 22.60
C LEU A 269 19.91 -7.02 23.69
N LEU A 270 19.92 -5.71 23.97
CA LEU A 270 20.72 -5.13 25.06
C LEU A 270 20.29 -5.70 26.41
N GLN A 271 18.99 -5.82 26.67
CA GLN A 271 18.48 -6.43 27.90
C GLN A 271 18.87 -7.90 28.04
N GLU A 272 18.91 -8.64 26.92
CA GLU A 272 19.33 -10.03 26.91
C GLU A 272 20.83 -10.17 27.17
N GLU A 273 21.66 -9.31 26.57
CA GLU A 273 23.10 -9.27 26.83
C GLU A 273 23.44 -8.78 28.24
N THR A 274 22.74 -7.79 28.79
CA THR A 274 22.96 -7.37 30.19
C THR A 274 22.65 -8.49 31.16
N LYS A 275 21.57 -9.25 30.93
CA LYS A 275 21.25 -10.43 31.75
C LYS A 275 22.32 -11.52 31.64
N LYS A 276 22.90 -11.75 30.46
CA LYS A 276 24.00 -12.71 30.28
C LYS A 276 25.27 -12.24 31.00
N MET A 277 25.61 -10.96 30.91
CA MET A 277 26.75 -10.38 31.62
C MET A 277 26.58 -10.44 33.14
N GLU A 278 25.38 -10.13 33.64
CA GLU A 278 25.05 -10.26 35.07
C GLU A 278 25.13 -11.71 35.55
N ALA A 279 24.67 -12.68 34.74
CA ALA A 279 24.79 -14.10 35.07
C ALA A 279 26.26 -14.56 35.13
N LYS A 280 27.08 -14.14 34.15
CA LYS A 280 28.52 -14.43 34.14
C LYS A 280 29.23 -13.79 35.32
N ALA A 281 28.93 -12.53 35.65
CA ALA A 281 29.51 -11.86 36.80
C ALA A 281 29.15 -12.55 38.11
N ARG A 282 27.90 -13.01 38.27
CA ARG A 282 27.48 -13.80 39.44
C ARG A 282 28.23 -15.13 39.53
N GLU A 283 28.39 -15.84 38.42
CA GLU A 283 29.16 -17.08 38.38
C GLU A 283 30.63 -16.84 38.75
N GLU A 284 31.23 -15.77 38.24
CA GLU A 284 32.61 -15.39 38.55
C GLU A 284 32.79 -14.99 40.01
N THR A 285 31.82 -14.27 40.61
CA THR A 285 31.85 -13.96 42.04
C THR A 285 31.78 -15.23 42.90
N LEU A 286 30.94 -16.20 42.52
CA LEU A 286 30.85 -17.49 43.22
C LEU A 286 32.15 -18.31 43.06
N ARG A 287 32.78 -18.26 41.88
CA ARG A 287 34.08 -18.90 41.64
C ARG A 287 35.19 -18.26 42.46
N MET A 288 35.23 -16.92 42.55
CA MET A 288 36.18 -16.23 43.41
C MET A 288 35.94 -16.55 44.88
N GLU A 289 34.69 -16.55 45.35
CA GLU A 289 34.36 -16.90 46.74
C GLU A 289 34.70 -18.36 47.07
N ALA A 290 34.51 -19.28 46.12
CA ALA A 290 34.93 -20.67 46.28
C ALA A 290 36.46 -20.80 46.36
N ARG A 291 37.18 -20.03 45.54
CA ARG A 291 38.65 -20.00 45.55
C ARG A 291 39.19 -19.37 46.84
N THR A 292 38.56 -18.32 47.36
CA THR A 292 38.97 -17.73 48.65
C THR A 292 38.71 -18.69 49.81
N LYS A 293 37.61 -19.45 49.80
CA LYS A 293 37.39 -20.51 50.81
C LYS A 293 38.42 -21.62 50.72
N GLN A 294 38.82 -22.04 49.51
CA GLN A 294 39.89 -23.02 49.33
C GLN A 294 41.22 -22.49 49.88
N LEU A 295 41.57 -21.24 49.60
CA LEU A 295 42.79 -20.61 50.13
C LEU A 295 42.73 -20.44 51.66
N GLU A 296 41.58 -20.09 52.23
CA GLU A 296 41.40 -20.01 53.68
C GLU A 296 41.48 -21.38 54.37
N ASP A 297 41.04 -22.45 53.70
CA ASP A 297 41.14 -23.82 54.20
C ASP A 297 42.56 -24.38 54.04
N GLU A 298 43.24 -24.06 52.92
CA GLU A 298 44.66 -24.34 52.68
C GLU A 298 45.55 -23.54 53.65
N GLU A 299 45.25 -22.27 53.94
CA GLU A 299 45.97 -21.48 54.96
C GLU A 299 45.75 -22.04 56.37
N LYS A 300 44.58 -22.60 56.70
CA LYS A 300 44.35 -23.28 57.99
C LYS A 300 45.05 -24.63 58.08
N GLU A 301 45.24 -25.34 56.95
CA GLU A 301 46.07 -26.54 56.90
C GLU A 301 47.55 -26.18 56.97
N GLU A 302 48.00 -25.14 56.27
CA GLU A 302 49.37 -24.61 56.34
C GLU A 302 49.67 -23.97 57.72
N GLU A 303 48.72 -23.33 58.41
CA GLU A 303 48.92 -22.87 59.80
C GLU A 303 49.04 -24.06 60.77
N LYS A 304 48.31 -25.15 60.52
CA LYS A 304 48.50 -26.41 61.28
C LYS A 304 49.84 -27.07 60.98
N GLU A 305 50.35 -26.98 59.75
CA GLU A 305 51.66 -27.50 59.37
C GLU A 305 52.82 -26.55 59.77
N LYS A 306 52.58 -25.23 59.84
CA LYS A 306 53.57 -24.22 60.29
C LYS A 306 53.65 -24.05 61.81
N GLU A 307 52.69 -24.57 62.58
CA GLU A 307 52.90 -24.85 64.02
C GLU A 307 53.91 -26.01 64.24
N ASP A 308 54.21 -26.82 63.21
CA ASP A 308 55.18 -27.92 63.28
C ASP A 308 56.58 -27.59 62.68
N GLU A 309 56.77 -26.49 61.94
CA GLU A 309 58.10 -26.12 61.40
C GLU A 309 58.40 -24.60 61.48
N GLU A 310 58.97 -24.18 62.60
CA GLU A 310 59.72 -22.93 62.75
C GLU A 310 61.12 -23.07 62.10
N LYS A 311 61.44 -22.29 61.04
CA LYS A 311 62.76 -21.61 60.83
C LYS A 311 62.97 -20.92 59.45
N HIS A 312 63.26 -19.61 59.56
CA HIS A 312 64.31 -18.80 58.90
C HIS A 312 64.30 -18.42 57.39
N ASP A 313 64.42 -17.09 57.21
CA ASP A 313 65.33 -16.30 56.34
C ASP A 313 65.05 -15.95 54.85
N ASP A 314 64.71 -14.66 54.68
CA ASP A 314 65.41 -13.57 53.94
C ASP A 314 65.43 -13.48 52.39
N LYS A 315 65.20 -12.23 51.91
CA LYS A 315 65.41 -11.58 50.59
C LYS A 315 64.50 -11.96 49.39
N VAL A 316 63.78 -11.10 48.63
CA VAL A 316 63.86 -9.69 48.09
C VAL A 316 63.85 -9.74 46.54
N ILE A 317 63.21 -8.73 45.90
CA ILE A 317 63.21 -8.31 44.45
C ILE A 317 62.13 -9.01 43.57
N GLU A 318 61.30 -8.40 42.70
CA GLU A 318 61.16 -7.03 42.14
C GLU A 318 59.72 -6.76 41.68
N VAL A 319 59.39 -5.47 41.62
CA VAL A 319 58.23 -4.89 40.93
C VAL A 319 58.56 -4.73 39.45
N GLY A 320 57.70 -5.24 38.56
CA GLY A 320 57.73 -4.97 37.13
C GLY A 320 56.44 -4.28 36.69
N ASP A 321 56.42 -2.95 36.75
CA ASP A 321 55.41 -2.09 36.13
C ASP A 321 55.41 -2.29 34.60
N TYR A 322 54.22 -2.36 33.98
CA TYR A 322 53.96 -1.62 32.74
C TYR A 322 52.49 -1.20 32.69
N SER A 323 52.30 0.03 33.17
CA SER A 323 51.15 0.86 32.85
C SER A 323 51.06 1.09 31.32
N ASN A 324 49.82 1.22 30.85
CA ASN A 324 49.37 1.89 29.62
C ASN A 324 49.56 1.21 28.25
N MET A 325 48.46 0.65 27.73
CA MET A 325 48.02 0.89 26.36
C MET A 325 46.69 1.65 26.40
N GLU A 326 46.76 2.97 26.22
CA GLU A 326 45.56 3.74 25.88
C GLU A 326 45.11 3.35 24.46
N ALA A 327 43.87 2.86 24.37
CA ALA A 327 43.23 2.60 23.09
C ALA A 327 43.18 3.90 22.24
N PRO A 328 43.39 3.80 20.91
CA PRO A 328 43.38 4.95 20.00
C PRO A 328 42.10 5.75 20.20
N SER A 329 42.23 7.06 20.34
CA SER A 329 41.17 8.03 20.67
C SER A 329 39.88 7.88 19.85
N SER A 330 39.93 7.24 18.67
CA SER A 330 38.77 6.94 17.82
C SER A 330 37.80 5.88 18.37
N LEU A 331 38.25 4.94 19.23
CA LEU A 331 37.40 3.88 19.81
C LEU A 331 36.62 4.35 21.05
N LYS A 332 37.17 5.32 21.79
CA LYS A 332 36.48 5.95 22.93
C LYS A 332 35.23 6.73 22.45
N THR A 333 35.23 7.27 21.24
CA THR A 333 34.10 7.98 20.60
C THR A 333 32.93 7.03 20.26
N LEU A 334 33.20 5.81 19.81
CA LEU A 334 32.17 4.82 19.45
C LEU A 334 31.39 4.33 20.70
N CYS A 335 32.08 4.16 21.82
CA CYS A 335 31.47 3.74 23.10
C CYS A 335 30.78 4.89 23.85
N ARG A 336 31.04 6.16 23.50
CA ARG A 336 30.44 7.35 24.14
C ARG A 336 29.21 7.91 23.43
N MET A 337 28.74 7.29 22.34
CA MET A 337 27.62 7.78 21.52
C MET A 337 27.87 9.19 20.93
N GLU A 338 29.12 9.51 20.58
CA GLU A 338 29.50 10.76 19.92
C GLU A 338 29.43 10.65 18.39
N GLU A 339 29.41 11.78 17.68
CA GLU A 339 29.31 11.81 16.21
C GLU A 339 30.47 11.05 15.53
N ILE A 340 30.12 10.13 14.63
CA ILE A 340 31.11 9.32 13.90
C ILE A 340 31.78 10.18 12.82
N GLY A 341 33.06 10.48 13.02
CA GLY A 341 33.87 11.22 12.06
C GLY A 341 34.11 10.48 10.75
N ALA A 342 34.32 11.23 9.66
CA ALA A 342 34.55 10.69 8.30
C ALA A 342 35.69 9.66 8.22
N THR A 343 36.71 9.80 9.07
CA THR A 343 37.86 8.86 9.15
C THR A 343 37.44 7.46 9.57
N VAL A 344 36.49 7.33 10.51
CA VAL A 344 36.02 6.02 11.00
C VAL A 344 35.24 5.31 9.90
N LEU A 345 34.42 6.04 9.15
CA LEU A 345 33.71 5.49 7.98
C LEU A 345 34.67 5.05 6.88
N ALA A 346 35.71 5.83 6.60
CA ALA A 346 36.71 5.48 5.59
C ALA A 346 37.48 4.19 5.98
N VAL A 347 37.74 3.98 7.28
CA VAL A 347 38.33 2.72 7.78
C VAL A 347 37.36 1.55 7.60
N TYR A 348 36.08 1.73 7.94
CA TYR A 348 35.06 0.70 7.76
C TYR A 348 34.81 0.34 6.28
N MET A 349 34.72 1.34 5.39
CA MET A 349 34.54 1.12 3.96
C MET A 349 35.72 0.36 3.34
N ARG A 350 36.94 0.63 3.81
CA ARG A 350 38.13 -0.10 3.39
C ARG A 350 38.12 -1.56 3.89
N TYR A 351 37.72 -1.79 5.13
CA TYR A 351 37.50 -3.15 5.64
C TYR A 351 36.46 -3.90 4.78
N LEU A 352 35.34 -3.25 4.44
CA LEU A 352 34.30 -3.86 3.60
C LEU A 352 34.82 -4.16 2.19
N HIS A 353 35.62 -3.27 1.60
CA HIS A 353 36.28 -3.52 0.33
C HIS A 353 37.21 -4.74 0.40
N ASP A 354 37.99 -4.90 1.47
CA ASP A 354 38.88 -6.04 1.66
C ASP A 354 38.11 -7.37 1.83
N VAL A 355 36.97 -7.34 2.50
CA VAL A 355 36.04 -8.49 2.59
C VAL A 355 35.48 -8.86 1.21
N LEU A 356 35.03 -7.87 0.43
CA LEU A 356 34.52 -8.11 -0.93
C LEU A 356 35.60 -8.60 -1.88
N LYS A 357 36.85 -8.18 -1.68
CA LYS A 357 38.02 -8.67 -2.42
C LYS A 357 38.28 -10.14 -2.15
N GLN A 358 38.18 -10.57 -0.89
CA GLN A 358 38.29 -11.99 -0.53
C GLN A 358 37.17 -12.83 -1.16
N ALA A 359 35.98 -12.26 -1.32
CA ALA A 359 34.82 -12.91 -1.96
C ALA A 359 34.82 -12.82 -3.50
N ASN A 360 35.84 -12.21 -4.12
CA ASN A 360 35.91 -11.95 -5.57
C ASN A 360 34.73 -11.14 -6.14
N MET A 361 34.16 -10.23 -5.33
CA MET A 361 32.98 -9.41 -5.64
C MET A 361 33.32 -7.92 -5.87
N CYS A 362 34.60 -7.56 -6.01
CA CYS A 362 35.04 -6.17 -6.17
C CYS A 362 34.44 -5.47 -7.38
N SER A 363 34.09 -6.20 -8.44
CA SER A 363 33.49 -5.64 -9.66
C SER A 363 32.00 -5.34 -9.51
N MET A 364 31.34 -5.75 -8.43
CA MET A 364 29.91 -5.48 -8.20
C MET A 364 29.64 -4.25 -7.35
N VAL A 365 30.62 -3.78 -6.56
CA VAL A 365 30.42 -2.68 -5.61
C VAL A 365 31.48 -1.59 -5.78
N GLY A 366 31.04 -0.39 -6.12
CA GLY A 366 31.87 0.82 -6.20
C GLY A 366 31.82 1.64 -4.92
N PHE A 367 32.98 2.02 -4.38
CA PHE A 367 33.05 2.88 -3.18
C PHE A 367 33.33 4.33 -3.53
N ILE A 368 32.63 5.25 -2.86
CA ILE A 368 32.89 6.69 -2.94
C ILE A 368 33.44 7.17 -1.59
N ASP A 369 34.60 7.83 -1.64
CA ASP A 369 35.31 8.29 -0.44
C ASP A 369 34.50 9.37 0.30
N PRO A 370 34.15 9.16 1.59
CA PRO A 370 33.43 10.13 2.40
C PRO A 370 34.07 11.53 2.44
N ALA A 371 35.40 11.64 2.35
CA ALA A 371 36.09 12.92 2.35
C ALA A 371 35.80 13.75 1.09
N THR A 372 35.48 13.10 -0.03
CA THR A 372 35.20 13.76 -1.32
C THR A 372 33.76 14.27 -1.45
N VAL A 373 32.84 13.69 -0.68
CA VAL A 373 31.41 14.04 -0.69
C VAL A 373 30.96 14.80 0.57
N SER A 374 31.86 15.00 1.52
CA SER A 374 31.62 15.77 2.75
C SER A 374 31.22 17.22 2.45
N ALA A 375 30.32 17.79 3.25
CA ALA A 375 29.90 19.18 3.15
C ALA A 375 31.08 20.17 3.23
N ASN A 376 32.16 19.78 3.92
CA ASN A 376 33.37 20.59 4.11
C ASN A 376 34.36 20.48 2.94
N SER A 377 34.04 19.71 1.89
CA SER A 377 34.92 19.42 0.75
C SER A 377 34.50 20.23 -0.48
N GLY A 378 35.16 21.36 -0.74
CA GLY A 378 34.94 22.18 -1.95
C GLY A 378 33.53 22.77 -2.08
N THR A 379 33.18 23.24 -3.29
CA THR A 379 31.82 23.69 -3.59
C THR A 379 30.89 22.52 -3.93
N ILE A 380 29.57 22.73 -3.86
CA ILE A 380 28.59 21.71 -4.27
C ILE A 380 28.86 21.24 -5.70
N ALA A 381 29.19 22.16 -6.61
CA ALA A 381 29.48 21.84 -8.01
C ALA A 381 30.76 20.98 -8.17
N ASP A 382 31.76 21.18 -7.32
CA ASP A 382 32.99 20.37 -7.36
C ASP A 382 32.71 18.93 -6.88
N ARG A 383 31.95 18.78 -5.80
CA ARG A 383 31.53 17.47 -5.30
C ARG A 383 30.65 16.72 -6.30
N SER A 384 29.68 17.41 -6.91
CA SER A 384 28.83 16.82 -7.95
C SER A 384 29.65 16.36 -9.15
N ARG A 385 30.67 17.13 -9.56
CA ARG A 385 31.59 16.74 -10.64
C ARG A 385 32.45 15.53 -10.29
N LEU A 386 32.97 15.44 -9.06
CA LEU A 386 33.77 14.29 -8.60
C LEU A 386 32.95 13.00 -8.58
N VAL A 387 31.72 13.05 -8.07
CA VAL A 387 30.80 11.91 -8.08
C VAL A 387 30.43 11.52 -9.51
N ALA A 388 30.07 12.49 -10.36
CA ALA A 388 29.74 12.22 -11.75
C ALA A 388 30.92 11.60 -12.53
N ALA A 389 32.14 12.10 -12.34
CA ALA A 389 33.33 11.55 -12.99
C ALA A 389 33.64 10.12 -12.53
N ARG A 390 33.33 9.77 -11.28
CA ARG A 390 33.50 8.40 -10.78
C ARG A 390 32.44 7.46 -11.34
N LEU A 391 31.20 7.92 -11.47
CA LEU A 391 30.07 7.20 -12.06
C LEU A 391 30.17 7.07 -13.59
N GLN A 392 30.90 7.94 -14.28
CA GLN A 392 31.12 7.81 -15.72
C GLN A 392 32.18 6.76 -16.09
N LYS A 393 32.98 6.30 -15.13
CA LYS A 393 34.07 5.34 -15.34
C LYS A 393 33.68 3.88 -15.02
N THR A 394 32.40 3.60 -14.76
CA THR A 394 31.87 2.24 -14.52
C THR A 394 31.32 1.62 -15.79
N ASP A 395 31.32 0.29 -15.80
CA ASP A 395 30.74 -0.64 -16.76
C ASP A 395 29.21 -0.76 -16.69
N GLY A 396 28.52 -0.02 -15.81
CA GLY A 396 27.05 0.08 -15.77
C GLY A 396 26.34 -0.99 -14.93
N GLU A 397 27.07 -1.97 -14.37
CA GLU A 397 26.50 -3.05 -13.54
C GLU A 397 26.96 -2.98 -12.07
N GLN A 398 27.54 -1.85 -11.64
CA GLN A 398 28.10 -1.64 -10.29
C GLN A 398 27.14 -0.93 -9.34
N ILE A 399 26.98 -1.47 -8.14
CA ILE A 399 26.27 -0.85 -7.02
C ILE A 399 27.20 0.11 -6.29
N PHE A 400 26.85 1.40 -6.18
CA PHE A 400 27.69 2.37 -5.49
C PHE A 400 27.31 2.55 -4.01
N MET A 401 28.31 2.47 -3.13
CA MET A 401 28.19 2.86 -1.72
C MET A 401 28.74 4.27 -1.52
N MET A 402 27.82 5.21 -1.28
CA MET A 402 28.14 6.60 -0.97
C MET A 402 27.64 6.97 0.44
N PRO A 403 28.53 7.45 1.33
CA PRO A 403 28.13 7.91 2.64
C PRO A 403 27.52 9.31 2.52
N TYR A 404 26.37 9.49 3.16
CA TYR A 404 25.59 10.72 3.13
C TYR A 404 25.35 11.21 4.56
N ASN A 405 25.76 12.45 4.83
CA ASN A 405 25.53 13.13 6.10
C ASN A 405 24.63 14.36 5.88
N PRO A 406 23.34 14.30 6.25
CA PRO A 406 22.39 15.41 6.09
C PRO A 406 22.50 16.50 7.18
N GLY A 407 23.47 16.45 8.10
CA GLY A 407 23.61 17.40 9.20
C GLY A 407 22.75 17.07 10.43
N LEU A 408 22.23 15.84 10.51
CA LEU A 408 21.64 15.22 11.69
C LEU A 408 22.45 13.95 11.99
N VAL A 409 22.52 13.55 13.27
CA VAL A 409 23.43 12.57 13.92
C VAL A 409 23.53 11.16 13.28
N SER A 410 22.97 10.92 12.08
CA SER A 410 23.01 9.65 11.38
C SER A 410 23.63 9.74 9.98
N LEU A 411 24.51 8.79 9.71
CA LEU A 411 25.10 8.53 8.39
C LEU A 411 24.25 7.50 7.64
N GLY A 412 23.73 7.89 6.47
CA GLY A 412 23.04 6.98 5.56
C GLY A 412 23.97 6.53 4.43
N PHE A 413 23.85 5.28 3.99
CA PHE A 413 24.43 4.83 2.73
C PHE A 413 23.34 4.92 1.65
N CYS A 414 23.58 5.70 0.61
CA CYS A 414 22.70 5.72 -0.56
C CYS A 414 23.22 4.69 -1.57
N PHE A 415 22.40 3.69 -1.86
CA PHE A 415 22.62 2.76 -2.97
C PHE A 415 21.96 3.33 -4.21
N TYR A 416 22.75 3.53 -5.26
CA TYR A 416 22.22 3.89 -6.57
C TYR A 416 22.39 2.69 -7.50
N ASP A 417 21.28 2.28 -8.11
CA ASP A 417 21.23 1.33 -9.22
C ASP A 417 20.93 2.16 -10.47
N PHE A 418 21.93 2.34 -11.32
CA PHE A 418 21.81 3.11 -12.56
C PHE A 418 21.76 2.12 -13.73
N GLN A 419 20.55 1.70 -14.10
CA GLN A 419 20.29 1.02 -15.38
C GLN A 419 20.37 1.98 -16.56
#